data_AF-A0A7R9Q9F9-F1
#
_entry.id   AF-A0A7R9Q9F9-F1
#
_cell.length_a   1.000
_cell.length_b   1.000
_cell.length_c   1.000
_cell.angle_alpha   90.00
_cell.angle_beta   90.00
_cell.angle_gamma   90.00
#
_symmetry.space_group_name_H-M   'P 1'
#
loop_
_entity.id
_entity.type
_entity.pdbx_description
1 polymer ?
#
loop_
_entity_poly.entity_id
_entity_poly.type
_entity_poly.pdbx_seq_one_letter_code
_entity_poly.pdbx_strand_id
1 'polypeptide(L)'
;STCPKPSAGPTRPTRAPTPKPTAIPFVCPVDDIARTHCAKPTDCLYPFVGDCSKFIQCTVDPDGSGWPTLLPCPAGFEWNDNKKICDWPISSTCPKPTKQPT
;
A
#
# COMPACT_ATOMS: atom_id res chain seq x y z
N SER A 1 -62.53 -21.70 -10.21
CA SER A 1 -61.35 -22.57 -10.20
C SER A 1 -60.13 -21.74 -9.89
N THR A 2 -59.53 -21.98 -8.73
CA THR A 2 -58.52 -21.12 -8.09
C THR A 2 -57.12 -21.59 -8.48
N CYS A 3 -56.27 -20.72 -9.04
CA CYS A 3 -54.86 -21.03 -9.28
C CYS A 3 -54.06 -20.89 -7.97
N PRO A 4 -53.20 -21.86 -7.59
CA PRO A 4 -52.36 -21.75 -6.40
C PRO A 4 -51.18 -20.78 -6.60
N LYS A 5 -50.84 -20.06 -5.53
CA LYS A 5 -49.68 -19.14 -5.43
C LYS A 5 -48.35 -19.87 -5.63
N PRO A 6 -47.32 -19.21 -6.20
CA PRO A 6 -45.98 -19.78 -6.29
C PRO A 6 -45.30 -19.81 -4.92
N SER A 7 -44.73 -20.97 -4.56
CA SER A 7 -43.91 -21.14 -3.38
C SER A 7 -42.57 -20.43 -3.56
N ALA A 8 -42.29 -19.47 -2.68
CA ALA A 8 -41.00 -18.81 -2.57
C ALA A 8 -39.91 -19.84 -2.23
N GLY A 9 -38.99 -20.08 -3.16
CA GLY A 9 -37.76 -20.81 -2.87
C GLY A 9 -36.84 -20.00 -1.95
N PRO A 10 -35.99 -20.65 -1.13
CA PRO A 10 -35.07 -19.95 -0.26
C PRO A 10 -34.08 -19.12 -1.09
N THR A 11 -34.07 -17.82 -0.85
CA THR A 11 -33.18 -16.85 -1.51
C THR A 11 -31.75 -17.19 -1.10
N ARG A 12 -30.96 -17.69 -2.04
CA ARG A 12 -29.51 -17.85 -1.87
C ARG A 12 -28.95 -16.49 -1.43
N PRO A 13 -28.22 -16.38 -0.31
CA PRO A 13 -27.60 -15.12 0.05
C PRO A 13 -26.57 -14.79 -1.04
N THR A 14 -26.87 -13.76 -1.83
CA THR A 14 -25.89 -13.11 -2.70
C THR A 14 -24.77 -12.61 -1.79
N ARG A 15 -23.60 -13.24 -1.88
CA ARG A 15 -22.39 -12.80 -1.18
C ARG A 15 -22.22 -11.31 -1.45
N ALA A 16 -22.28 -10.49 -0.40
CA ALA A 16 -22.00 -9.07 -0.50
C ALA A 16 -20.65 -8.88 -1.20
N PRO A 17 -20.48 -7.86 -2.06
CA PRO A 17 -19.15 -7.51 -2.55
C PRO A 17 -18.29 -7.19 -1.33
N THR A 18 -17.30 -8.05 -1.07
CA THR A 18 -16.20 -7.76 -0.13
C THR A 18 -15.69 -6.35 -0.44
N PRO A 19 -15.47 -5.47 0.57
CA PRO A 19 -14.81 -4.21 0.30
C PRO A 19 -13.47 -4.52 -0.36
N LYS A 20 -13.29 -3.98 -1.58
CA LYS A 20 -11.99 -3.99 -2.27
C LYS A 20 -10.97 -3.43 -1.27
N PRO A 21 -9.83 -4.09 -1.02
CA PRO A 21 -8.83 -3.56 -0.10
C PRO A 21 -8.54 -2.12 -0.48
N THR A 22 -8.72 -1.24 0.50
CA THR A 22 -8.66 0.21 0.38
C THR A 22 -7.43 0.60 -0.42
N ALA A 23 -7.62 1.25 -1.57
CA ALA A 23 -6.52 1.79 -2.35
C ALA A 23 -5.69 2.69 -1.44
N ILE A 24 -4.37 2.47 -1.40
CA ILE A 24 -3.44 3.30 -0.64
C ILE A 24 -3.58 4.74 -1.20
N PRO A 25 -3.81 5.77 -0.38
CA PRO A 25 -4.03 7.14 -0.86
C PRO A 25 -2.74 7.83 -1.34
N PHE A 26 -1.75 7.06 -1.76
CA PHE A 26 -0.48 7.52 -2.31
C PHE A 26 -0.52 7.46 -3.83
N VAL A 27 -0.04 8.49 -4.50
CA VAL A 27 0.10 8.50 -5.96
C VAL A 27 1.59 8.39 -6.27
N CYS A 28 1.96 7.43 -7.12
CA CYS A 28 3.34 7.26 -7.55
C CYS A 28 3.84 8.51 -8.29
N PRO A 29 4.97 9.12 -7.88
CA PRO A 29 5.52 10.29 -8.55
C PRO A 29 5.88 9.99 -10.00
N VAL A 30 5.11 10.54 -10.95
CA VAL A 30 5.31 10.33 -12.39
C VAL A 30 6.66 10.83 -12.89
N ASP A 31 7.22 11.87 -12.24
CA ASP A 31 8.54 12.41 -12.58
C ASP A 31 9.68 11.42 -12.26
N ASP A 32 9.53 10.65 -11.17
CA ASP A 32 10.51 9.62 -10.81
C ASP A 32 10.41 8.42 -11.75
N ILE A 33 9.19 8.04 -12.14
CA ILE A 33 8.94 7.01 -13.16
C ILE A 33 9.53 7.43 -14.50
N ALA A 34 9.26 8.64 -14.98
CA ALA A 34 9.78 9.12 -16.26
C ALA A 34 11.31 9.23 -16.27
N ARG A 35 11.91 9.62 -15.14
CA ARG A 35 13.37 9.79 -15.02
C ARG A 35 14.11 8.47 -14.88
N THR A 36 13.58 7.52 -14.10
CA THR A 36 14.31 6.31 -13.70
C THR A 36 13.77 5.04 -14.32
N HIS A 37 12.54 5.07 -14.85
CA HIS A 37 11.77 3.90 -15.27
C HIS A 37 11.67 2.81 -14.19
N CYS A 38 11.86 3.20 -12.91
CA CYS A 38 11.99 2.30 -11.77
C CYS A 38 12.96 1.13 -12.04
N ALA A 39 14.03 1.38 -12.80
CA ALA A 39 14.88 0.33 -13.34
C ALA A 39 15.84 -0.27 -12.29
N LYS A 40 16.20 0.49 -11.24
CA LYS A 40 17.06 0.00 -10.17
C LYS A 40 16.22 -0.51 -8.99
N PRO A 41 16.74 -1.46 -8.20
CA PRO A 41 16.04 -1.96 -7.01
C PRO A 41 15.71 -0.90 -5.96
N THR A 42 16.41 0.24 -5.97
CA THR A 42 16.22 1.36 -5.05
C THR A 42 15.30 2.45 -5.59
N ASP A 43 14.94 2.38 -6.87
CA ASP A 43 14.08 3.39 -7.50
C ASP A 43 12.63 3.15 -7.10
N CYS A 44 11.85 4.24 -7.07
CA CYS A 44 10.41 4.20 -6.86
C CYS A 44 9.96 3.50 -5.56
N LEU A 45 10.82 3.56 -4.53
CA LEU A 45 10.53 3.18 -3.16
C LEU A 45 10.36 4.42 -2.30
N TYR A 46 9.30 4.47 -1.50
CA TYR A 46 8.87 5.65 -0.75
C TYR A 46 8.48 5.29 0.69
N PRO A 47 8.60 6.22 1.65
CA PRO A 47 8.15 5.98 3.02
C PRO A 47 6.63 5.93 3.08
N PHE A 48 6.07 5.05 3.92
CA PHE A 48 4.65 5.09 4.23
C PHE A 48 4.39 5.98 5.46
N VAL A 49 3.54 6.98 5.29
CA VAL A 49 3.16 7.89 6.39
C VAL A 49 2.22 7.16 7.34
N GLY A 50 2.61 7.10 8.62
CA GLY A 50 1.79 6.55 9.70
C GLY A 50 2.20 5.15 10.19
N ASP A 51 3.04 4.44 9.46
CA ASP A 51 3.59 3.15 9.91
C ASP A 51 5.00 2.94 9.35
N CYS A 52 6.00 3.16 10.21
CA CYS A 52 7.41 3.05 9.84
C CYS A 52 7.87 1.61 9.58
N SER A 53 7.07 0.61 9.95
CA SER A 53 7.32 -0.78 9.60
C SER A 53 6.88 -1.12 8.17
N LYS A 54 6.47 -0.11 7.38
CA LYS A 54 6.03 -0.28 5.99
C LYS A 54 6.65 0.75 5.07
N PHE A 55 6.71 0.40 3.80
CA PHE A 55 7.14 1.28 2.72
C PHE A 55 6.27 1.05 1.49
N ILE A 56 6.30 1.99 0.56
CA ILE A 56 5.57 1.91 -0.69
C ILE A 56 6.56 1.57 -1.80
N GLN A 57 6.23 0.58 -2.61
CA GLN A 57 6.87 0.31 -3.88
C GLN A 57 5.91 0.63 -5.01
N CYS A 58 6.35 1.42 -5.98
CA CYS A 58 5.58 1.68 -7.19
C CYS A 58 5.97 0.71 -8.30
N THR A 59 4.97 0.05 -8.88
CA THR A 59 5.12 -0.74 -10.10
C THR A 59 4.67 0.10 -11.29
N VAL A 60 5.48 0.15 -12.35
CA VAL A 60 5.21 0.98 -13.54
C VAL A 60 4.38 0.17 -14.53
N ASP A 61 3.31 0.78 -15.02
CA ASP A 61 2.51 0.27 -16.12
C ASP A 61 3.13 0.62 -17.48
N PRO A 62 2.77 -0.11 -18.55
CA PRO A 62 3.25 0.19 -19.91
C PRO A 62 2.90 1.61 -20.40
N ASP A 63 1.88 2.25 -19.83
CA ASP A 63 1.47 3.62 -20.16
C ASP A 63 2.27 4.71 -19.41
N GLY A 64 3.21 4.32 -18.54
CA GLY A 64 4.04 5.21 -17.75
C GLY A 64 3.40 5.67 -16.43
N SER A 65 2.20 5.19 -16.10
CA SER A 65 1.60 5.38 -14.78
C SER A 65 2.18 4.40 -13.75
N GLY A 66 1.99 4.68 -12.47
CA GLY A 66 2.51 3.85 -11.38
C GLY A 66 1.43 3.39 -10.41
N TRP A 67 1.47 2.11 -10.04
CA TRP A 67 0.61 1.52 -9.01
C TRP A 67 1.35 1.36 -7.68
N PRO A 68 0.85 1.98 -6.59
CA PRO A 68 1.48 1.86 -5.28
C PRO A 68 1.12 0.54 -4.62
N THR A 69 2.13 -0.14 -4.11
CA THR A 69 1.98 -1.33 -3.26
C THR A 69 2.60 -1.06 -1.91
N LEU A 70 1.85 -1.30 -0.84
CA LEU A 70 2.33 -1.17 0.53
C LEU A 70 2.98 -2.49 0.95
N LEU A 71 4.26 -2.45 1.25
CA LEU A 71 5.06 -3.62 1.64
C LEU A 71 5.51 -3.49 3.10
N PRO A 72 5.40 -4.57 3.89
CA PRO A 72 5.92 -4.60 5.24
C PRO A 72 7.44 -4.80 5.24
N CYS A 73 8.11 -4.17 6.19
CA CYS A 73 9.43 -4.54 6.62
C CYS A 73 9.40 -5.84 7.44
N PRO A 74 10.51 -6.57 7.53
CA PRO A 74 10.66 -7.65 8.49
C PRO A 74 10.37 -7.19 9.92
N ALA A 75 9.89 -8.11 10.76
CA ALA A 75 9.56 -7.79 12.14
C ALA A 75 10.75 -7.16 12.89
N GLY A 76 10.52 -6.01 13.52
CA GLY A 76 11.54 -5.25 14.25
C GLY A 76 12.40 -4.30 13.39
N PHE A 77 12.13 -4.22 12.08
CA PHE A 77 12.79 -3.28 11.17
C PHE A 77 11.87 -2.13 10.78
N GLU A 78 12.47 -1.00 10.43
CA GLU A 78 11.78 0.20 9.97
C GLU A 78 12.37 0.69 8.64
N TRP A 79 11.56 1.40 7.86
CA TRP A 79 12.01 1.97 6.59
C TRP A 79 13.12 3.02 6.79
N ASN A 80 14.19 2.88 6.01
CA ASN A 80 15.27 3.84 5.87
C ASN A 80 15.23 4.43 4.47
N ASP A 81 14.66 5.62 4.34
CA ASP A 81 14.46 6.27 3.05
C ASP A 81 15.76 6.76 2.40
N ASN A 82 16.82 6.99 3.20
CA ASN A 82 18.13 7.38 2.68
C ASN A 82 18.82 6.22 1.96
N LYS A 83 18.64 5.00 2.46
CA LYS A 83 19.23 3.77 1.88
C LYS A 83 18.26 2.97 1.02
N LYS A 84 16.97 3.32 1.03
CA LYS A 84 15.87 2.61 0.37
C LYS A 84 15.79 1.12 0.77
N ILE A 85 15.93 0.85 2.08
CA ILE A 85 15.85 -0.50 2.65
C ILE A 85 15.10 -0.49 3.99
N CYS A 86 14.68 -1.67 4.44
CA CYS A 86 14.34 -1.87 5.85
C CYS A 86 15.63 -2.01 6.66
N ASP A 87 15.81 -1.15 7.66
CA ASP A 87 16.99 -1.08 8.51
C ASP A 87 16.58 -1.13 9.99
N TRP A 88 17.56 -1.20 10.88
CA TRP A 88 17.31 -1.14 12.31
C TRP A 88 16.63 0.19 12.69
N PRO A 89 15.72 0.21 13.69
CA PRO A 89 15.02 1.43 14.11
C PRO A 89 15.93 2.59 14.50
N ILE A 90 17.17 2.32 14.93
CA ILE A 90 18.15 3.39 15.23
C ILE A 90 18.67 4.09 13.97
N SER A 91 18.73 3.37 12.84
CA SER A 91 19.23 3.82 11.54
C SER A 91 18.10 4.23 10.58
N SER A 92 16.84 4.05 10.96
CA SER A 92 15.67 4.37 10.14
C SER A 92 15.51 5.88 9.94
N THR A 93 14.75 6.26 8.92
CA THR A 93 14.35 7.66 8.69
C THR A 93 12.96 7.94 9.26
N CYS A 94 12.47 7.07 10.15
CA CYS A 94 11.20 7.24 10.81
C CYS A 94 11.22 8.52 11.68
N PRO A 95 10.21 9.40 11.58
CA PRO A 95 10.09 10.54 12.48
C PRO A 95 9.97 10.06 13.93
N LYS A 96 11.00 10.29 14.74
CA LYS A 96 10.95 10.00 16.18
C LYS A 96 10.36 11.23 16.88
N PRO A 97 9.42 11.04 17.84
CA PRO A 97 9.11 12.12 18.76
C PRO A 97 10.40 12.44 19.50
N THR A 98 11.05 13.54 19.12
CA THR A 98 12.20 14.06 19.86
C THR A 98 11.69 14.28 21.28
N LYS A 99 12.24 13.55 22.26
CA LYS A 99 12.14 13.98 23.65
C LYS A 99 12.81 15.35 23.69
N GLN A 100 12.01 16.40 23.57
CA GLN A 100 12.43 17.76 23.81
C GLN A 100 13.01 17.80 25.23
N PRO A 101 14.25 18.24 25.45
CA PRO A 101 14.77 18.41 26.80
C PRO A 101 13.89 19.44 27.51
N THR A 102 13.36 19.06 28.68
CA THR A 102 12.72 19.99 29.63
C THR A 102 13.75 20.98 30.16
#